data_AF-A0A8X6GVS0-F1
#
_entry.id   AF-A0A8X6GVS0-F1
#
_cell.length_a   1.000
_cell.length_b   1.000
_cell.length_c   1.000
_cell.angle_alpha   90.00
_cell.angle_beta   90.00
_cell.angle_gamma   90.00
#
_symmetry.space_group_name_H-M   'P 1'
#
loop_
_entity.id
_entity.type
_entity.pdbx_description
1 polymer ?
#
loop_
_entity_poly.entity_id
_entity_poly.type
_entity_poly.pdbx_seq_one_letter_code
_entity_poly.pdbx_strand_id
1 'polypeptide(L)' 'MINAGKHETLLSKLDDWTVTTRDLSLSAQFEHTLGVTKDGAEIFTLSPKNWHSHLIIRFFKLCYTATILDLEES' A
#
# COMPACT_ATOMS: atom_id res chain seq x y z
N MET A 1 1.45 -3.00 -5.09
CA MET A 1 0.18 -3.74 -5.29
C MET A 1 0.42 -4.88 -6.25
N ILE A 2 -0.19 -6.03 -5.99
CA ILE A 2 -0.16 -7.21 -6.87
C ILE A 2 -1.60 -7.69 -7.03
N ASN A 3 -2.01 -7.91 -8.27
CA ASN A 3 -3.34 -8.41 -8.61
C ASN A 3 -3.26 -9.91 -8.89
N ALA A 4 -4.28 -10.66 -8.47
CA ALA A 4 -4.40 -12.08 -8.78
C ALA A 4 -4.78 -12.31 -10.26
N GLY A 5 -5.55 -11.38 -10.83
CA GLY A 5 -5.90 -11.36 -12.24
C GLY A 5 -5.03 -10.37 -13.02
N LYS A 6 -5.67 -9.53 -13.85
CA LYS A 6 -4.96 -8.61 -14.74
C LYS A 6 -4.58 -7.30 -14.03
N HIS A 7 -3.64 -6.59 -14.64
CA HIS A 7 -3.12 -5.33 -14.11
C HIS A 7 -4.05 -4.12 -14.26
N GLU A 8 -5.02 -4.17 -15.19
CA GLU A 8 -5.89 -3.03 -15.52
C GLU A 8 -6.76 -2.63 -14.32
N THR A 9 -6.91 -1.33 -14.12
CA THR A 9 -7.70 -0.76 -13.02
C THR A 9 -8.81 0.19 -13.51
N LEU A 10 -9.70 0.55 -12.59
CA LEU A 10 -10.76 1.53 -12.77
C LEU A 10 -10.86 2.42 -11.52
N LEU A 11 -10.82 3.74 -11.72
CA LEU A 11 -11.14 4.73 -10.69
C LEU A 11 -12.67 4.87 -10.59
N SER A 12 -13.17 4.80 -9.35
CA SER A 12 -14.59 4.99 -9.05
C SER A 12 -15.02 6.41 -9.36
N LYS A 13 -16.03 6.56 -10.21
CA LYS A 13 -16.62 7.88 -10.54
C LYS A 13 -17.55 8.43 -9.46
N LEU A 14 -17.86 7.64 -8.44
CA LEU A 14 -18.78 8.02 -7.37
C LEU A 14 -18.06 8.81 -6.27
N ASP A 15 -16.84 8.39 -5.93
CA ASP A 15 -16.03 8.98 -4.88
C ASP A 15 -14.71 9.56 -5.38
N ASP A 16 -14.32 9.31 -6.63
CA ASP A 16 -13.06 9.77 -7.26
C ASP A 16 -11.78 9.34 -6.50
N TRP A 17 -11.89 8.28 -5.70
CA TRP A 17 -10.80 7.79 -4.85
C TRP A 17 -10.59 6.28 -4.96
N THR A 18 -11.67 5.53 -5.03
CA THR A 18 -11.63 4.08 -4.91
C THR A 18 -11.16 3.42 -6.20
N VAL A 19 -10.04 2.69 -6.20
CA VAL A 19 -9.46 2.03 -7.40
C VAL A 19 -9.69 0.51 -7.40
N THR A 20 -10.43 0.00 -8.40
CA THR A 20 -10.75 -1.44 -8.59
C THR A 20 -9.84 -2.07 -9.63
N THR A 21 -9.58 -3.38 -9.51
CA THR A 21 -9.16 -4.18 -10.66
C THR A 21 -10.31 -4.23 -11.66
N ARG A 22 -10.02 -4.05 -12.95
CA ARG A 22 -11.05 -4.04 -14.00
C ARG A 22 -11.77 -5.38 -14.12
N ASP A 23 -11.09 -6.46 -13.79
CA ASP A 23 -11.63 -7.82 -13.78
C ASP A 23 -12.22 -8.24 -12.41
N LEU A 24 -12.23 -7.33 -11.42
CA LEU A 24 -12.73 -7.54 -10.07
C LEU A 24 -12.02 -8.67 -9.29
N SER A 25 -10.85 -9.11 -9.76
CA SER A 25 -10.01 -10.07 -9.07
C SER A 25 -9.40 -9.48 -7.79
N LEU A 26 -8.94 -10.34 -6.87
CA LEU A 26 -8.30 -9.92 -5.63
C LEU A 26 -6.99 -9.15 -5.91
N SER A 27 -6.70 -8.20 -5.03
CA SER A 27 -5.43 -7.46 -5.02
C SER A 27 -4.89 -7.39 -3.59
N ALA A 28 -3.57 -7.30 -3.46
CA ALA A 28 -2.88 -7.12 -2.19
C ALA A 28 -1.77 -6.07 -2.31
N GLN A 29 -1.51 -5.35 -1.22
CA GLN A 29 -0.32 -4.50 -1.07
C GLN A 29 0.18 -4.56 0.37
N PHE A 30 1.49 -4.36 0.47
CA PHE A 30 2.23 -4.12 1.69
C PHE A 30 3.04 -2.85 1.50
N GLU A 31 3.29 -2.13 2.59
CA GLU A 31 4.01 -0.85 2.54
C GLU A 31 4.89 -0.70 3.78
N HIS A 32 6.11 -0.19 3.58
CA HIS A 32 7.05 0.16 4.63
C HIS A 32 7.67 1.52 4.33
N THR A 33 7.81 2.35 5.36
CA THR A 33 8.64 3.55 5.33
C THR A 33 10.09 3.17 5.64
N LEU A 34 11.01 3.60 4.78
CA LEU A 34 12.44 3.26 4.84
C LEU A 34 13.31 4.52 4.97
N GLY A 35 14.39 4.42 5.76
CA GLY A 35 15.49 5.38 5.77
C GLY A 35 16.72 4.79 5.09
N VAL A 36 17.27 5.46 4.07
CA VAL A 36 18.49 4.99 3.39
C VAL A 36 19.71 5.31 4.24
N THR A 37 20.59 4.34 4.44
CA THR A 37 21.85 4.49 5.19
C THR A 37 23.04 4.23 4.28
N LYS A 38 24.26 4.48 4.77
CA LYS A 38 25.49 4.26 3.99
C LYS A 38 25.63 2.82 3.48
N ASP A 39 25.19 1.85 4.29
CA ASP A 39 25.43 0.42 4.05
C ASP A 39 24.13 -0.35 3.74
N GLY A 40 22.98 0.33 3.62
CA GLY A 40 21.69 -0.32 3.37
C GLY A 40 20.47 0.58 3.61
N ALA A 41 19.43 0.03 4.23
CA ALA A 41 18.22 0.74 4.61
C ALA A 41 17.69 0.29 5.98
N GLU A 42 17.15 1.23 6.74
CA GLU A 42 16.43 1.01 7.99
C GLU A 42 14.92 0.97 7.72
N ILE A 43 14.22 0.00 8.32
CA ILE A 43 12.77 -0.15 8.18
C ILE A 43 12.09 0.43 9.43
N PHE A 44 11.50 1.62 9.33
CA PHE A 44 10.90 2.32 10.49
C PHE A 44 9.58 1.72 10.98
N THR A 45 9.04 0.81 10.18
CA THR A 45 7.66 0.37 10.29
C THR A 45 7.64 -1.16 10.45
N LEU A 46 8.60 -1.75 11.14
CA LEU A 46 8.57 -3.18 11.45
C LEU A 46 7.50 -3.50 12.50
N SER A 47 6.99 -4.74 12.46
CA SER A 47 6.03 -5.21 13.46
C SER A 47 6.69 -5.29 14.84
N PRO A 48 6.08 -4.74 15.91
CA PRO A 48 6.59 -4.91 17.28
C PRO A 48 6.63 -6.37 17.75
N LYS A 49 5.86 -7.26 17.11
CA LYS A 49 5.84 -8.70 17.39
C LYS A 49 6.81 -9.50 16.50
N ASN A 50 7.65 -8.81 15.72
CA ASN A 50 8.57 -9.38 14.74
C ASN A 50 7.91 -10.32 13.71
N TRP A 51 6.66 -10.02 13.34
CA TRP A 51 5.99 -10.71 12.25
C TRP A 51 6.43 -10.11 10.92
N HIS A 52 6.93 -10.94 10.03
CA HIS A 52 7.44 -10.51 8.73
C HIS A 52 6.34 -9.98 7.79
N SER A 53 5.06 -10.19 8.12
CA SER A 53 3.94 -10.02 7.19
C SER A 53 2.80 -9.12 7.66
N HIS A 54 2.92 -8.41 8.79
CA HIS A 54 1.77 -7.64 9.32
C HIS A 54 2.09 -6.16 9.50
N LEU A 55 2.45 -5.49 8.40
CA LEU A 55 2.19 -4.08 8.28
C LEU A 55 1.35 -3.79 7.05
N ILE A 56 0.14 -3.29 7.33
CA ILE A 56 -0.92 -3.00 6.35
C ILE A 56 -1.20 -4.20 5.42
N ILE A 57 -1.55 -5.35 5.99
CA ILE A 57 -2.47 -6.26 5.27
C ILE A 57 -3.83 -5.56 5.26
N ARG A 58 -4.04 -4.67 4.30
CA ARG A 58 -5.39 -4.25 3.94
C ARG A 58 -5.96 -5.37 3.06
N PHE A 59 -6.50 -6.43 3.68
CA PHE A 59 -7.50 -7.28 3.01
C PHE A 59 -8.77 -6.42 2.87
N PHE A 60 -8.71 -5.42 1.99
CA PHE A 60 -9.85 -4.60 1.68
C PHE A 60 -10.29 -4.97 0.28
N LYS A 61 -11.56 -5.35 0.19
CA LYS A 61 -12.35 -5.00 -0.97
C LYS A 61 -12.29 -3.48 -1.05
N LEU A 62 -11.28 -3.00 -1.76
CA LEU A 62 -11.11 -1.62 -2.19
C LEU A 62 -11.35 -0.52 -1.15
N CYS A 63 -10.28 0.00 -0.58
CA CYS A 63 -10.22 1.41 -0.20
C CYS A 63 -8.74 1.74 0.06
N TYR A 64 -8.14 2.63 -0.73
CA TYR A 64 -6.88 3.25 -0.36
C TYR A 64 -7.17 4.70 0.06
N THR A 65 -6.81 5.03 1.30
CA THR A 65 -6.36 6.37 1.65
C THR A 65 -4.90 6.45 1.18
N ALA A 66 -4.58 7.34 0.25
CA ALA A 66 -3.20 7.74 0.04
C ALA A 66 -2.75 8.53 1.27
N THR A 67 -2.02 7.90 2.20
CA THR A 67 -1.27 8.67 3.19
C THR A 67 0.06 9.04 2.54
N ILE A 68 0.02 10.07 1.69
CA ILE A 68 1.21 10.88 1.46
C ILE A 68 1.45 11.61 2.78
N LEU A 69 2.45 11.16 3.54
CA LEU A 69 3.08 12.04 4.52
C LEU A 69 3.91 13.00 3.69
N ASP A 70 3.29 14.11 3.27
CA ASP A 70 4.05 15.31 2.91
C ASP A 70 4.78 15.72 4.19
N LEU A 71 6.02 15.26 4.35
CA LEU A 71 6.97 15.93 5.21
C LEU A 71 7.30 17.24 4.51
N GLU A 72 6.42 18.22 4.70
CA GLU A 72 6.72 19.62 4.44
C GLU A 72 7.86 19.98 5.40
N GLU A 73 9.09 19.93 4.88
CA GLU A 73 10.26 20.48 5.54
C GLU A 73 10.09 22.00 5.56
N SER A 74 9.77 22.56 6.73
CA SER A 74 9.88 24.01 7.02
C SER A 74 10.41 24.23 8.43
#